data_AF-A0AB34FV12-F1
#
_entry.id   AF-A0AB34FV12-F1
#
_cell.length_a   1.000
_cell.length_b   1.000
_cell.length_c   1.000
_cell.angle_alpha   90.00
_cell.angle_beta   90.00
_cell.angle_gamma   90.00
#
_symmetry.space_group_name_H-M   'P 1'
#
loop_
_entity.id
_entity.type
_entity.pdbx_description
1 polymer ?
#
loop_
_entity_poly.entity_id
_entity_poly.type
_entity_poly.pdbx_seq_one_letter_code
_entity_poly.pdbx_strand_id
1 'polypeptide(L)'
;MKHFGSITLAVLIAFASTTFVLNCDVSGQIAQLVRRHFPNFISNSIIGNTNIKSTERDNININVPASSSSSINTSMMSSDTTTTTTTTAACSVPRAIRKVVLAGEQSEGARARVRRSIGTPGLRNLSPFLMLDHFSIKPGAGFPDHPHRGQETITYLLEGAVDHEDFAGNRGTIGPGDLQFMTAGRGIVHAEMPAQNADGSANVGLQLWVDLPRELKACEPRYRDLRAAEIPRVDVDGGKATIKVISGQSHGIDSVKDLAYTPVWILDVEMKPGAKVTQPLPQGWTAFSYVLEGDAYFGEGDARTKVAQYHNVVFDQEGDVVHVEADPAATGSTRLVIVAGTPLDQEIVQYGPFVLNSKEGVYKALMDYQSYANGFERAKDWQSEIGKTMKH
;
A
#
# COMPACT_ATOMS: atom_id res chain seq x y z
N MET A 1 -15.85 29.24 -35.49
CA MET A 1 -15.01 29.78 -34.40
C MET A 1 -15.80 29.70 -33.11
N LYS A 2 -15.15 29.27 -32.02
CA LYS A 2 -15.68 28.94 -30.67
C LYS A 2 -16.17 27.49 -30.51
N HIS A 3 -15.23 26.59 -30.18
CA HIS A 3 -15.39 25.47 -29.24
C HIS A 3 -14.10 24.63 -29.22
N PHE A 4 -13.08 25.10 -28.51
CA PHE A 4 -11.94 24.30 -28.05
C PHE A 4 -11.38 25.04 -26.82
N GLY A 5 -11.81 24.64 -25.63
CA GLY A 5 -11.43 25.34 -24.41
C GLY A 5 -12.16 24.81 -23.18
N SER A 6 -11.95 23.53 -22.85
CA SER A 6 -12.32 23.04 -21.51
C SER A 6 -11.59 21.76 -21.06
N ILE A 7 -10.71 21.17 -21.87
CA ILE A 7 -10.01 19.92 -21.51
C ILE A 7 -8.64 20.17 -20.85
N THR A 8 -8.13 21.40 -20.87
CA THR A 8 -6.75 21.68 -20.42
C THR A 8 -6.61 22.04 -18.94
N LEU A 9 -7.70 22.12 -18.16
CA LEU A 9 -7.63 22.64 -16.77
C LEU A 9 -7.49 21.55 -15.70
N ALA A 10 -7.89 20.30 -15.97
CA ALA A 10 -7.79 19.20 -15.00
C ALA A 10 -6.37 18.62 -14.86
N VAL A 11 -5.47 18.89 -15.82
CA VAL A 11 -4.09 18.40 -15.79
C VAL A 11 -3.15 19.41 -15.10
N LEU A 12 -3.53 20.68 -14.97
CA LEU A 12 -2.61 21.74 -14.49
C LEU A 12 -2.48 21.83 -12.97
N ILE A 13 -3.42 21.30 -12.18
CA ILE A 13 -3.40 21.44 -10.71
C ILE A 13 -2.44 20.44 -10.04
N ALA A 14 -1.92 19.45 -10.79
CA ALA A 14 -0.90 18.51 -10.30
C ALA A 14 0.57 18.95 -10.53
N PHE A 15 0.84 20.14 -11.10
CA PHE A 15 2.17 20.48 -11.64
C PHE A 15 3.01 21.53 -10.91
N ALA A 16 2.59 22.05 -9.76
CA ALA A 16 3.37 23.08 -9.07
C ALA A 16 3.95 22.58 -7.74
N SER A 17 5.05 21.81 -7.79
CA SER A 17 6.07 21.72 -6.71
C SER A 17 7.21 20.73 -7.03
N THR A 18 7.98 20.90 -8.11
CA THR A 18 9.39 20.45 -8.11
C THR A 18 10.18 21.09 -9.25
N THR A 19 11.07 22.01 -8.93
CA THR A 19 12.14 22.43 -9.85
C THR A 19 13.30 21.46 -9.66
N PHE A 20 13.67 20.70 -10.69
CA PHE A 20 14.95 19.96 -10.69
C PHE A 20 15.63 20.01 -12.06
N VAL A 21 16.94 20.20 -11.98
CA VAL A 21 17.90 20.37 -13.07
C VAL A 21 18.02 19.08 -13.87
N LEU A 22 17.77 19.16 -15.19
CA LEU A 22 18.00 18.07 -16.14
C LEU A 22 19.41 18.22 -16.75
N ASN A 23 20.28 17.26 -16.49
CA ASN A 23 21.45 17.01 -17.34
C ASN A 23 21.01 16.06 -18.47
N CYS A 24 21.14 16.54 -19.71
CA CYS A 24 20.69 15.88 -20.94
C CYS A 24 21.63 14.78 -21.45
N ASP A 25 21.05 13.80 -22.15
CA ASP A 25 21.62 13.30 -23.41
C ASP A 25 20.51 12.87 -24.41
N VAL A 26 19.93 13.85 -25.13
CA VAL A 26 19.07 13.65 -26.32
C VAL A 26 19.30 14.84 -27.27
N SER A 27 20.46 14.92 -27.91
CA SER A 27 20.92 16.15 -28.60
C SER A 27 20.69 16.23 -30.13
N GLY A 28 19.88 15.34 -30.73
CA GLY A 28 19.66 15.36 -32.19
C GLY A 28 18.37 16.06 -32.64
N GLN A 29 17.24 15.69 -32.04
CA GLN A 29 15.91 16.06 -32.55
C GLN A 29 15.29 17.28 -31.83
N ILE A 30 15.72 17.56 -30.59
CA ILE A 30 15.23 18.71 -29.80
C ILE A 30 15.83 20.04 -30.33
N ALA A 31 17.06 20.03 -30.84
CA ALA A 31 17.73 21.21 -31.38
C ALA A 31 17.03 21.82 -32.62
N GLN A 32 16.35 20.99 -33.43
CA GLN A 32 15.54 21.46 -34.55
C GLN A 32 14.18 22.03 -34.13
N LEU A 33 13.62 21.55 -33.00
CA LEU A 33 12.32 22.02 -32.49
C LEU A 33 12.46 23.34 -31.72
N VAL A 34 13.53 23.52 -30.94
CA VAL A 34 13.80 24.74 -30.16
C VAL A 34 14.14 25.94 -31.05
N ARG A 35 14.90 25.74 -32.14
CA ARG A 35 15.18 26.80 -33.14
C ARG A 35 13.92 27.31 -33.85
N ARG A 36 12.84 26.53 -33.89
CA ARG A 36 11.59 26.90 -34.56
C ARG A 36 10.69 27.76 -33.68
N HIS A 37 10.89 27.80 -32.36
CA HIS A 37 9.96 28.46 -31.43
C HIS A 37 10.61 29.51 -30.51
N PHE A 38 11.95 29.58 -30.39
CA PHE A 38 12.63 30.57 -29.53
C PHE A 38 13.97 31.06 -30.13
N PRO A 39 14.02 32.19 -30.86
CA PRO A 39 15.23 32.61 -31.61
C PRO A 39 16.35 33.26 -30.78
N ASN A 40 16.15 33.57 -29.49
CA ASN A 40 17.05 34.43 -28.71
C ASN A 40 17.68 33.79 -27.46
N PHE A 41 17.90 32.47 -27.42
CA PHE A 41 18.65 31.83 -26.33
C PHE A 41 19.90 31.14 -26.87
N ILE A 42 21.07 31.77 -26.71
CA ILE A 42 22.39 31.15 -26.85
C ILE A 42 23.26 31.56 -25.66
N SER A 43 23.86 30.58 -24.98
CA SER A 43 25.21 30.69 -24.41
C SER A 43 25.88 29.32 -24.37
N ASN A 44 27.21 29.34 -24.54
CA ASN A 44 28.10 28.26 -24.96
C ASN A 44 28.63 27.34 -23.84
N SER A 45 29.24 26.21 -24.29
CA SER A 45 30.35 25.45 -23.68
C SER A 45 29.92 24.24 -22.80
N ILE A 46 30.52 23.03 -22.76
CA ILE A 46 31.77 22.39 -23.25
C ILE A 46 31.51 20.88 -23.46
N ILE A 47 32.22 20.26 -24.42
CA ILE A 47 32.23 18.82 -24.77
C ILE A 47 33.30 18.07 -23.95
N GLY A 48 32.99 16.87 -23.45
CA GLY A 48 33.96 15.92 -22.87
C GLY A 48 33.57 14.47 -23.19
N ASN A 49 34.36 13.82 -24.03
CA ASN A 49 34.17 12.48 -24.60
C ASN A 49 34.78 11.40 -23.69
N THR A 50 34.11 10.26 -23.43
CA THR A 50 34.81 8.99 -23.13
C THR A 50 34.02 7.77 -23.66
N ASN A 51 34.72 6.98 -24.47
CA ASN A 51 34.35 5.66 -24.99
C ASN A 51 34.80 4.57 -24.00
N ILE A 52 33.98 3.54 -23.74
CA ILE A 52 34.47 2.22 -23.30
C ILE A 52 33.72 1.10 -24.04
N LYS A 53 34.51 0.23 -24.66
CA LYS A 53 34.11 -0.99 -25.39
C LYS A 53 33.96 -2.18 -24.44
N SER A 54 33.06 -3.09 -24.80
CA SER A 54 32.80 -4.42 -24.24
C SER A 54 33.76 -5.50 -24.77
N THR A 55 33.92 -6.60 -24.02
CA THR A 55 34.25 -7.99 -24.46
C THR A 55 33.85 -8.95 -23.31
N GLU A 56 32.89 -9.86 -23.54
CA GLU A 56 33.00 -11.35 -23.71
C GLU A 56 33.33 -12.11 -22.41
N ARG A 57 32.38 -12.84 -21.79
CA ARG A 57 31.83 -14.20 -22.04
C ARG A 57 32.84 -15.33 -21.92
N ASP A 58 32.66 -16.16 -20.89
CA ASP A 58 33.02 -17.58 -20.90
C ASP A 58 31.99 -18.42 -20.11
N ASN A 59 31.58 -19.52 -20.73
CA ASN A 59 30.64 -20.53 -20.22
C ASN A 59 31.42 -21.64 -19.51
N ILE A 60 30.92 -22.11 -18.35
CA ILE A 60 31.32 -23.40 -17.78
C ILE A 60 30.07 -24.21 -17.45
N ASN A 61 30.03 -25.42 -18.01
CA ASN A 61 29.01 -26.44 -17.88
C ASN A 61 29.46 -27.46 -16.82
N ILE A 62 28.62 -27.78 -15.82
CA ILE A 62 28.91 -28.86 -14.86
C ILE A 62 27.76 -29.86 -14.83
N ASN A 63 28.17 -31.12 -14.96
CA ASN A 63 27.38 -32.32 -15.14
C ASN A 63 26.89 -32.87 -13.78
N VAL A 64 25.66 -33.37 -13.74
CA VAL A 64 25.02 -34.05 -12.60
C VAL A 64 25.16 -35.57 -12.76
N PRO A 65 25.32 -36.35 -11.67
CA PRO A 65 24.90 -37.74 -11.67
C PRO A 65 23.68 -37.97 -10.76
N ALA A 66 22.79 -38.80 -11.27
CA ALA A 66 21.57 -39.29 -10.62
C ALA A 66 21.75 -40.72 -10.07
N SER A 67 20.67 -41.21 -9.45
CA SER A 67 20.37 -42.57 -8.95
C SER A 67 20.83 -42.85 -7.52
N SER A 68 20.08 -43.56 -6.67
CA SER A 68 19.10 -44.62 -6.94
C SER A 68 18.12 -44.84 -5.77
N SER A 69 16.93 -45.30 -6.14
CA SER A 69 15.86 -45.89 -5.33
C SER A 69 16.26 -47.16 -4.57
N SER A 70 15.66 -47.38 -3.39
CA SER A 70 15.27 -48.72 -2.94
C SER A 70 14.17 -48.66 -1.87
N SER A 71 13.05 -49.29 -2.19
CA SER A 71 11.90 -49.60 -1.33
C SER A 71 12.20 -50.82 -0.44
N ILE A 72 11.86 -50.74 0.85
CA ILE A 72 11.67 -51.92 1.71
C ILE A 72 10.41 -51.69 2.55
N ASN A 73 9.53 -52.70 2.51
CA ASN A 73 8.28 -52.79 3.23
C ASN A 73 8.47 -53.86 4.32
N THR A 74 8.31 -53.55 5.62
CA THR A 74 7.95 -54.58 6.63
C THR A 74 7.36 -53.94 7.89
N SER A 75 6.24 -54.50 8.33
CA SER A 75 5.51 -54.24 9.58
C SER A 75 6.33 -54.52 10.84
N MET A 76 6.11 -53.75 11.91
CA MET A 76 5.58 -54.23 13.21
C MET A 76 5.82 -53.21 14.34
N MET A 77 4.92 -53.28 15.33
CA MET A 77 5.08 -52.91 16.73
C MET A 77 4.88 -51.44 17.13
N SER A 78 3.75 -51.24 17.83
CA SER A 78 3.55 -50.19 18.82
C SER A 78 4.69 -50.19 19.84
N SER A 79 5.29 -49.02 20.02
CA SER A 79 5.98 -48.66 21.26
C SER A 79 5.63 -47.20 21.57
N ASP A 80 4.84 -47.02 22.62
CA ASP A 80 4.66 -45.74 23.29
C ASP A 80 6.04 -45.16 23.61
N THR A 81 6.38 -44.05 22.95
CA THR A 81 7.51 -43.21 23.34
C THR A 81 6.97 -41.82 23.54
N THR A 82 6.65 -41.50 24.80
CA THR A 82 6.37 -40.16 25.29
C THR A 82 7.60 -39.29 25.00
N THR A 83 7.60 -38.66 23.84
CA THR A 83 8.60 -37.65 23.49
C THR A 83 8.13 -36.37 24.16
N THR A 84 8.65 -36.13 25.37
CA THR A 84 8.56 -34.82 26.01
C THR A 84 9.41 -33.86 25.19
N THR A 85 8.82 -33.26 24.16
CA THR A 85 9.42 -32.14 23.44
C THR A 85 9.40 -30.97 24.41
N THR A 86 10.48 -30.80 25.15
CA THR A 86 10.79 -29.56 25.85
C THR A 86 11.02 -28.51 24.77
N THR A 87 9.95 -27.85 24.33
CA THR A 87 10.02 -26.65 23.51
C THR A 87 10.71 -25.59 24.37
N THR A 88 12.01 -25.43 24.18
CA THR A 88 12.69 -24.20 24.56
C THR A 88 11.91 -23.06 23.91
N ALA A 89 11.19 -22.28 24.73
CA ALA A 89 10.59 -21.04 24.29
C ALA A 89 11.72 -20.17 23.73
N ALA A 90 11.78 -20.04 22.41
CA ALA A 90 12.66 -19.07 21.79
C ALA A 90 12.29 -17.71 22.39
N CYS A 91 13.25 -17.02 23.01
CA CYS A 91 13.03 -15.66 23.45
C CYS A 91 12.68 -14.82 22.21
N SER A 92 11.48 -14.26 22.19
CA SER A 92 11.07 -13.32 21.15
C SER A 92 12.00 -12.11 21.17
N VAL A 93 12.35 -11.61 19.98
CA VAL A 93 13.23 -10.47 19.79
C VAL A 93 12.38 -9.25 19.40
N PRO A 94 12.29 -8.21 20.24
CA PRO A 94 11.57 -6.99 19.92
C PRO A 94 12.09 -6.30 18.67
N ARG A 95 11.19 -5.88 17.79
CA ARG A 95 11.52 -5.01 16.66
C ARG A 95 11.76 -3.58 17.15
N ALA A 96 12.92 -3.03 16.81
CA ALA A 96 13.26 -1.64 17.12
C ALA A 96 12.45 -0.65 16.26
N ILE A 97 12.22 0.55 16.79
CA ILE A 97 11.63 1.64 16.02
C ILE A 97 12.72 2.24 15.12
N ARG A 98 12.51 2.12 13.80
CA ARG A 98 13.38 2.73 12.79
C ARG A 98 13.07 4.21 12.61
N LYS A 99 11.78 4.55 12.56
CA LYS A 99 11.31 5.91 12.27
C LYS A 99 9.89 6.14 12.77
N VAL A 100 9.62 7.35 13.23
CA VAL A 100 8.26 7.83 13.50
C VAL A 100 7.94 8.97 12.53
N VAL A 101 6.80 8.88 11.84
CA VAL A 101 6.39 9.83 10.81
C VAL A 101 5.00 10.37 11.13
N LEU A 102 4.89 11.68 11.34
CA LEU A 102 3.58 12.34 11.44
C LEU A 102 2.87 12.29 10.08
N ALA A 103 1.61 11.83 10.07
CA ALA A 103 0.75 11.89 8.89
C ALA A 103 0.17 13.30 8.75
N GLY A 104 0.82 14.10 7.90
CA GLY A 104 0.40 15.45 7.56
C GLY A 104 -0.92 15.44 6.77
N GLU A 105 -1.79 16.40 7.05
CA GLU A 105 -3.07 16.53 6.35
C GLU A 105 -2.90 17.25 5.02
N GLN A 106 -3.50 16.71 3.96
CA GLN A 106 -3.47 17.26 2.60
C GLN A 106 -4.81 17.05 1.88
N SER A 107 -4.99 17.76 0.77
CA SER A 107 -6.15 17.61 -0.11
C SER A 107 -5.87 16.56 -1.18
N GLU A 108 -6.85 15.73 -1.49
CA GLU A 108 -6.82 14.73 -2.57
C GLU A 108 -8.17 14.67 -3.29
N GLY A 109 -8.19 14.06 -4.47
CA GLY A 109 -9.40 13.88 -5.27
C GLY A 109 -10.19 15.18 -5.47
N ALA A 110 -11.50 15.10 -5.27
CA ALA A 110 -12.39 16.24 -5.32
C ALA A 110 -12.77 16.68 -3.90
N ARG A 111 -11.95 17.58 -3.32
CA ARG A 111 -12.15 18.20 -1.98
C ARG A 111 -12.05 17.22 -0.79
N ALA A 112 -11.53 16.01 -1.00
CA ALA A 112 -11.28 15.07 0.09
C ALA A 112 -10.06 15.50 0.91
N ARG A 113 -10.06 15.18 2.20
CA ARG A 113 -8.93 15.43 3.10
C ARG A 113 -8.40 14.09 3.60
N VAL A 114 -7.08 13.94 3.52
CA VAL A 114 -6.37 12.74 3.96
C VAL A 114 -5.16 13.12 4.80
N ARG A 115 -4.79 12.26 5.73
CA ARG A 115 -3.50 12.30 6.43
C ARG A 115 -2.59 11.26 5.82
N ARG A 116 -1.50 11.68 5.16
CA ARG A 116 -0.58 10.77 4.47
C ARG A 116 0.69 10.55 5.27
N SER A 117 1.08 9.28 5.46
CA SER A 117 2.35 8.92 6.11
C SER A 117 3.36 8.30 5.12
N ILE A 118 3.00 7.17 4.52
CA ILE A 118 3.74 6.54 3.40
C ILE A 118 3.31 7.21 2.10
N GLY A 119 4.26 7.49 1.21
CA GLY A 119 4.04 8.27 -0.01
C GLY A 119 4.42 9.75 0.13
N THR A 120 4.93 10.16 1.29
CA THR A 120 5.46 11.52 1.53
C THR A 120 6.93 11.62 1.13
N PRO A 121 7.50 12.83 0.93
CA PRO A 121 8.96 12.96 0.70
C PRO A 121 9.81 12.34 1.81
N GLY A 122 9.30 12.33 3.05
CA GLY A 122 9.98 11.74 4.21
C GLY A 122 9.90 10.21 4.28
N LEU A 123 8.94 9.59 3.60
CA LEU A 123 8.77 8.13 3.53
C LEU A 123 8.10 7.79 2.19
N ARG A 124 8.86 7.91 1.10
CA ARG A 124 8.32 7.87 -0.27
C ARG A 124 7.62 6.55 -0.61
N ASN A 125 8.15 5.45 -0.10
CA ASN A 125 7.53 4.13 -0.08
C ASN A 125 8.21 3.31 1.04
N LEU A 126 7.64 2.15 1.34
CA LEU A 126 8.09 1.22 2.37
C LEU A 126 7.74 -0.20 1.89
N SER A 127 8.51 -0.74 0.94
CA SER A 127 8.20 -2.00 0.23
C SER A 127 7.68 -3.10 1.17
N PRO A 128 6.48 -3.66 0.92
CA PRO A 128 5.68 -3.53 -0.31
C PRO A 128 4.70 -2.33 -0.31
N PHE A 129 4.67 -1.50 0.72
CA PHE A 129 3.70 -0.41 0.87
C PHE A 129 4.10 0.83 0.08
N LEU A 130 3.16 1.35 -0.71
CA LEU A 130 3.38 2.48 -1.61
C LEU A 130 2.81 3.78 -1.05
N MET A 131 1.67 3.69 -0.35
CA MET A 131 0.94 4.83 0.20
C MET A 131 0.09 4.38 1.37
N LEU A 132 -0.02 5.23 2.40
CA LEU A 132 -1.00 5.07 3.46
C LEU A 132 -1.65 6.41 3.75
N ASP A 133 -2.95 6.47 3.49
CA ASP A 133 -3.81 7.60 3.81
C ASP A 133 -4.82 7.23 4.89
N HIS A 134 -4.96 8.08 5.90
CA HIS A 134 -6.11 8.11 6.78
C HIS A 134 -7.05 9.21 6.29
N PHE A 135 -8.15 8.82 5.65
CA PHE A 135 -9.11 9.76 5.07
C PHE A 135 -10.21 10.13 6.06
N SER A 136 -10.67 11.38 5.96
CA SER A 136 -11.88 11.87 6.59
C SER A 136 -12.62 12.72 5.57
N ILE A 137 -13.65 12.15 4.95
CA ILE A 137 -14.29 12.72 3.76
C ILE A 137 -15.70 13.17 4.12
N LYS A 138 -15.91 14.48 4.10
CA LYS A 138 -17.22 15.08 4.32
C LYS A 138 -18.15 14.87 3.12
N PRO A 139 -19.48 14.95 3.30
CA PRO A 139 -20.42 14.93 2.19
C PRO A 139 -20.07 15.96 1.10
N GLY A 140 -20.22 15.57 -0.17
CA GLY A 140 -19.87 16.42 -1.31
C GLY A 140 -18.38 16.52 -1.61
N ALA A 141 -17.57 15.59 -1.09
CA ALA A 141 -16.20 15.33 -1.49
C ALA A 141 -16.02 13.84 -1.82
N GLY A 142 -14.95 13.46 -2.52
CA GLY A 142 -14.69 12.05 -2.83
C GLY A 142 -13.63 11.86 -3.90
N PHE A 143 -13.56 10.65 -4.45
CA PHE A 143 -12.63 10.27 -5.50
C PHE A 143 -13.41 9.86 -6.75
N PRO A 144 -13.72 10.81 -7.65
CA PRO A 144 -14.41 10.48 -8.91
C PRO A 144 -13.51 9.64 -9.81
N ASP A 145 -14.02 9.25 -10.99
CA ASP A 145 -13.36 8.38 -11.98
C ASP A 145 -11.85 8.63 -12.11
N HIS A 146 -11.05 7.66 -11.67
CA HIS A 146 -9.60 7.71 -11.74
C HIS A 146 -9.01 6.32 -12.02
N PRO A 147 -7.82 6.25 -12.66
CA PRO A 147 -7.22 4.96 -13.01
C PRO A 147 -6.27 4.45 -11.92
N HIS A 148 -5.95 3.15 -11.97
CA HIS A 148 -4.81 2.51 -11.30
C HIS A 148 -4.16 1.44 -12.19
N ARG A 149 -2.86 1.14 -12.00
CA ARG A 149 -2.16 0.03 -12.65
C ARG A 149 -0.92 -0.41 -11.87
N GLY A 150 -0.83 -1.71 -11.61
CA GLY A 150 0.35 -2.37 -11.04
C GLY A 150 0.41 -2.43 -9.51
N GLN A 151 -0.65 -2.05 -8.81
CA GLN A 151 -0.78 -2.15 -7.36
C GLN A 151 -2.10 -2.79 -6.93
N GLU A 152 -2.21 -3.10 -5.64
CA GLU A 152 -3.46 -3.35 -4.94
C GLU A 152 -3.81 -2.13 -4.10
N THR A 153 -5.09 -1.78 -4.02
CA THR A 153 -5.60 -0.78 -3.09
C THR A 153 -6.48 -1.47 -2.07
N ILE A 154 -6.22 -1.21 -0.79
CA ILE A 154 -6.95 -1.78 0.33
C ILE A 154 -7.65 -0.64 1.05
N THR A 155 -8.97 -0.60 0.94
CA THR A 155 -9.83 0.38 1.59
C THR A 155 -10.38 -0.27 2.86
N TYR A 156 -10.08 0.29 4.04
CA TYR A 156 -10.64 -0.15 5.32
C TYR A 156 -11.49 0.96 5.93
N LEU A 157 -12.79 0.73 6.07
CA LEU A 157 -13.69 1.77 6.56
C LEU A 157 -13.88 1.67 8.08
N LEU A 158 -13.66 2.78 8.77
CA LEU A 158 -13.79 2.89 10.23
C LEU A 158 -15.18 3.41 10.61
N GLU A 159 -15.66 4.44 9.91
CA GLU A 159 -16.94 5.10 10.16
C GLU A 159 -17.62 5.51 8.84
N GLY A 160 -18.96 5.42 8.83
CA GLY A 160 -19.78 5.78 7.68
C GLY A 160 -19.84 4.69 6.59
N ALA A 161 -19.98 5.08 5.33
CA ALA A 161 -19.99 4.19 4.17
C ALA A 161 -19.29 4.83 2.95
N VAL A 162 -18.71 4.00 2.08
CA VAL A 162 -18.14 4.43 0.79
C VAL A 162 -18.71 3.53 -0.30
N ASP A 163 -19.30 4.15 -1.32
CA ASP A 163 -19.73 3.48 -2.53
C ASP A 163 -18.56 3.42 -3.52
N HIS A 164 -18.39 2.28 -4.19
CA HIS A 164 -17.42 2.12 -5.25
C HIS A 164 -18.09 1.62 -6.52
N GLU A 165 -17.56 2.03 -7.68
CA GLU A 165 -18.01 1.61 -9.01
C GLU A 165 -16.82 1.58 -9.97
N ASP A 166 -16.71 0.55 -10.80
CA ASP A 166 -15.66 0.43 -11.81
C ASP A 166 -16.18 0.29 -13.25
N PHE A 167 -15.25 0.42 -14.19
CA PHE A 167 -15.50 0.25 -15.62
C PHE A 167 -15.77 -1.18 -16.09
N ALA A 168 -15.68 -2.17 -15.18
CA ALA A 168 -15.98 -3.57 -15.44
C ALA A 168 -17.39 -3.94 -14.98
N GLY A 169 -18.12 -2.98 -14.37
CA GLY A 169 -19.48 -3.13 -13.89
C GLY A 169 -19.58 -3.55 -12.43
N ASN A 170 -18.44 -3.71 -11.73
CA ASN A 170 -18.43 -3.99 -10.31
C ASN A 170 -18.86 -2.73 -9.56
N ARG A 171 -19.73 -2.91 -8.57
CA ARG A 171 -20.20 -1.85 -7.69
C ARG A 171 -20.56 -2.41 -6.33
N GLY A 172 -20.49 -1.59 -5.30
CA GLY A 172 -20.87 -1.99 -3.96
C GLY A 172 -20.67 -0.86 -2.95
N THR A 173 -21.02 -1.17 -1.71
CA THR A 173 -20.85 -0.27 -0.57
C THR A 173 -19.96 -0.96 0.46
N ILE A 174 -18.93 -0.24 0.90
CA ILE A 174 -18.04 -0.61 2.00
C ILE A 174 -18.64 0.05 3.25
N GLY A 175 -19.07 -0.74 4.24
CA GLY A 175 -19.62 -0.24 5.50
C GLY A 175 -18.60 -0.21 6.64
N PRO A 176 -18.98 0.25 7.85
CA PRO A 176 -18.06 0.31 8.99
C PRO A 176 -17.52 -1.07 9.33
N GLY A 177 -16.19 -1.18 9.38
CA GLY A 177 -15.47 -2.42 9.64
C GLY A 177 -15.24 -3.30 8.41
N ASP A 178 -15.86 -2.98 7.27
CA ASP A 178 -15.64 -3.72 6.02
C ASP A 178 -14.31 -3.30 5.37
N LEU A 179 -13.76 -4.21 4.56
CA LEU A 179 -12.63 -3.95 3.70
C LEU A 179 -12.94 -4.29 2.26
N GLN A 180 -12.27 -3.56 1.37
CA GLN A 180 -12.16 -3.90 -0.03
C GLN A 180 -10.69 -4.06 -0.40
N PHE A 181 -10.34 -5.21 -0.95
CA PHE A 181 -9.04 -5.46 -1.57
C PHE A 181 -9.23 -5.43 -3.09
N MET A 182 -8.79 -4.36 -3.73
CA MET A 182 -8.85 -4.20 -5.18
C MET A 182 -7.46 -4.41 -5.79
N THR A 183 -7.29 -5.47 -6.57
CA THR A 183 -6.12 -5.64 -7.42
C THR A 183 -6.33 -4.84 -8.71
N ALA A 184 -5.51 -3.82 -8.98
CA ALA A 184 -5.60 -3.05 -10.21
C ALA A 184 -4.98 -3.78 -11.42
N GLY A 185 -3.93 -4.57 -11.20
CA GLY A 185 -3.28 -5.38 -12.24
C GLY A 185 -2.94 -4.56 -13.49
N ARG A 186 -3.35 -5.07 -14.67
CA ARG A 186 -3.15 -4.42 -15.98
C ARG A 186 -3.90 -3.11 -16.17
N GLY A 187 -4.82 -2.73 -15.28
CA GLY A 187 -5.49 -1.44 -15.34
C GLY A 187 -6.94 -1.51 -14.88
N ILE A 188 -7.34 -0.55 -14.06
CA ILE A 188 -8.73 -0.33 -13.67
C ILE A 188 -9.03 1.16 -13.68
N VAL A 189 -10.27 1.54 -14.02
CA VAL A 189 -10.80 2.87 -13.74
C VAL A 189 -12.01 2.71 -12.85
N HIS A 190 -12.02 3.44 -11.73
CA HIS A 190 -13.08 3.36 -10.73
C HIS A 190 -13.33 4.71 -10.05
N ALA A 191 -14.43 4.78 -9.31
CA ALA A 191 -14.75 5.87 -8.41
C ALA A 191 -14.99 5.32 -7.00
N GLU A 192 -14.63 6.11 -5.99
CA GLU A 192 -14.89 5.85 -4.57
C GLU A 192 -15.53 7.11 -3.97
N MET A 193 -16.83 7.04 -3.73
CA MET A 193 -17.65 8.17 -3.30
C MET A 193 -18.21 7.89 -1.91
N PRO A 194 -17.95 8.75 -0.91
CA PRO A 194 -18.54 8.59 0.41
C PRO A 194 -20.07 8.69 0.35
N ALA A 195 -20.74 7.84 1.12
CA ALA A 195 -22.17 7.95 1.32
C ALA A 195 -22.53 9.25 2.06
N GLN A 196 -23.75 9.73 1.85
CA GLN A 196 -24.28 10.87 2.59
C GLN A 196 -24.79 10.40 3.96
N ASN A 197 -23.99 10.64 5.00
CA ASN A 197 -24.43 10.41 6.38
C ASN A 197 -25.53 11.41 6.76
N ALA A 198 -26.59 10.92 7.42
CA ALA A 198 -27.78 11.71 7.73
C ALA A 198 -27.50 12.91 8.66
N ASP A 199 -26.47 12.81 9.49
CA ASP A 199 -26.01 13.85 10.41
C ASP A 199 -24.93 14.78 9.81
N GLY A 200 -24.55 14.55 8.55
CA GLY A 200 -23.50 15.29 7.86
C GLY A 200 -22.07 14.97 8.31
N SER A 201 -21.88 13.93 9.12
CA SER A 201 -20.57 13.46 9.57
C SER A 201 -19.69 12.99 8.40
N ALA A 202 -18.38 13.05 8.59
CA ALA A 202 -17.42 12.55 7.61
C ALA A 202 -17.35 11.02 7.63
N ASN A 203 -17.05 10.43 6.48
CA ASN A 203 -16.70 9.01 6.38
C ASN A 203 -15.20 8.87 6.64
N VAL A 204 -14.82 7.96 7.52
CA VAL A 204 -13.45 7.84 8.04
C VAL A 204 -12.92 6.45 7.74
N GLY A 205 -11.70 6.37 7.25
CA GLY A 205 -11.09 5.09 6.90
C GLY A 205 -9.62 5.20 6.52
N LEU A 206 -9.05 4.06 6.14
CA LEU A 206 -7.68 3.93 5.66
C LEU A 206 -7.67 3.50 4.18
N GLN A 207 -6.78 4.11 3.40
CA GLN A 207 -6.40 3.64 2.07
C GLN A 207 -4.94 3.20 2.10
N LEU A 208 -4.68 1.91 1.91
CA LEU A 208 -3.34 1.35 1.80
C LEU A 208 -3.08 0.88 0.38
N TRP A 209 -2.01 1.37 -0.25
CA TRP A 209 -1.55 0.83 -1.52
C TRP A 209 -0.42 -0.16 -1.29
N VAL A 210 -0.55 -1.35 -1.88
CA VAL A 210 0.42 -2.43 -1.80
C VAL A 210 0.92 -2.73 -3.20
N ASP A 211 2.23 -2.76 -3.37
CA ASP A 211 2.86 -3.06 -4.66
C ASP A 211 2.59 -4.52 -5.04
N LEU A 212 2.30 -4.77 -6.32
CA LEU A 212 2.23 -6.13 -6.85
C LEU A 212 3.63 -6.64 -7.22
N PRO A 213 3.91 -7.94 -7.05
CA PRO A 213 5.08 -8.58 -7.63
C PRO A 213 5.11 -8.31 -9.14
N ARG A 214 6.31 -8.08 -9.68
CA ARG A 214 6.52 -7.73 -11.09
C ARG A 214 5.72 -8.60 -12.06
N GLU A 215 5.70 -9.91 -11.82
CA GLU A 215 5.02 -10.92 -12.61
C GLU A 215 3.49 -10.85 -12.55
N LEU A 216 2.92 -10.23 -11.51
CA LEU A 216 1.48 -10.05 -11.32
C LEU A 216 0.99 -8.66 -11.71
N LYS A 217 1.87 -7.70 -12.03
CA LYS A 217 1.46 -6.34 -12.45
C LYS A 217 0.62 -6.29 -13.73
N ALA A 218 0.59 -7.37 -14.51
CA ALA A 218 -0.22 -7.49 -15.72
C ALA A 218 -1.44 -8.42 -15.56
N CYS A 219 -1.75 -8.90 -14.36
CA CYS A 219 -2.93 -9.73 -14.12
C CYS A 219 -4.24 -8.96 -14.38
N GLU A 220 -5.34 -9.69 -14.54
CA GLU A 220 -6.66 -9.07 -14.64
C GLU A 220 -7.05 -8.41 -13.29
N PRO A 221 -7.75 -7.25 -13.33
CA PRO A 221 -8.25 -6.63 -12.12
C PRO A 221 -9.20 -7.57 -11.35
N ARG A 222 -9.17 -7.49 -10.02
CA ARG A 222 -9.99 -8.33 -9.13
C ARG A 222 -10.41 -7.56 -7.89
N TYR A 223 -11.60 -7.85 -7.38
CA TYR A 223 -12.03 -7.44 -6.05
C TYR A 223 -12.11 -8.63 -5.10
N ARG A 224 -11.74 -8.39 -3.85
CA ARG A 224 -12.09 -9.25 -2.73
C ARG A 224 -12.59 -8.37 -1.59
N ASP A 225 -13.90 -8.33 -1.43
CA ASP A 225 -14.54 -7.71 -0.27
C ASP A 225 -14.41 -8.63 0.94
N LEU A 226 -14.21 -8.05 2.12
CA LEU A 226 -14.20 -8.73 3.41
C LEU A 226 -15.14 -7.97 4.35
N ARG A 227 -16.26 -8.59 4.73
CA ARG A 227 -17.24 -7.97 5.62
C ARG A 227 -16.77 -7.99 7.06
N ALA A 228 -17.15 -6.98 7.84
CA ALA A 228 -16.82 -6.85 9.26
C ALA A 228 -17.23 -8.08 10.09
N ALA A 229 -18.28 -8.79 9.66
CA ALA A 229 -18.78 -10.01 10.29
C ALA A 229 -17.89 -11.24 10.02
N GLU A 230 -17.10 -11.23 8.95
CA GLU A 230 -16.15 -12.30 8.59
C GLU A 230 -14.82 -12.17 9.34
N ILE A 231 -14.54 -11.03 9.97
CA ILE A 231 -13.25 -10.74 10.60
C ILE A 231 -13.22 -11.33 12.02
N PRO A 232 -12.35 -12.32 12.28
CA PRO A 232 -12.22 -12.88 13.62
C PRO A 232 -11.58 -11.87 14.57
N ARG A 233 -11.91 -12.01 15.85
CA ARG A 233 -11.45 -11.14 16.94
C ARG A 233 -10.78 -11.97 18.03
N VAL A 234 -9.75 -11.42 18.66
CA VAL A 234 -9.11 -12.01 19.82
C VAL A 234 -8.95 -10.96 20.92
N ASP A 235 -9.35 -11.32 22.14
CA ASP A 235 -9.14 -10.51 23.33
C ASP A 235 -7.85 -10.94 24.03
N VAL A 236 -7.01 -9.97 24.37
CA VAL A 236 -5.70 -10.18 25.00
C VAL A 236 -5.55 -9.31 26.25
N ASP A 237 -4.51 -9.56 27.04
CA ASP A 237 -4.22 -8.84 28.29
C ASP A 237 -5.43 -8.81 29.25
N GLY A 238 -6.07 -9.97 29.44
CA GLY A 238 -7.25 -10.11 30.28
C GLY A 238 -8.49 -9.34 29.78
N GLY A 239 -8.61 -9.13 28.47
CA GLY A 239 -9.74 -8.39 27.86
C GLY A 239 -9.58 -6.87 27.91
N LYS A 240 -8.36 -6.38 28.11
CA LYS A 240 -8.04 -4.96 28.04
C LYS A 240 -7.70 -4.50 26.62
N ALA A 241 -7.32 -5.41 25.73
CA ALA A 241 -7.17 -5.13 24.32
C ALA A 241 -7.92 -6.15 23.46
N THR A 242 -8.48 -5.67 22.36
CA THR A 242 -9.17 -6.49 21.36
C THR A 242 -8.49 -6.27 20.02
N ILE A 243 -8.15 -7.37 19.33
CA ILE A 243 -7.50 -7.35 18.02
C ILE A 243 -8.46 -7.95 16.99
N LYS A 244 -8.80 -7.18 15.95
CA LYS A 244 -9.45 -7.71 14.74
C LYS A 244 -8.37 -8.20 13.79
N VAL A 245 -8.39 -9.49 13.47
CA VAL A 245 -7.39 -10.12 12.59
C VAL A 245 -7.87 -10.00 11.15
N ILE A 246 -7.66 -8.84 10.53
CA ILE A 246 -8.14 -8.53 9.17
C ILE A 246 -7.42 -9.40 8.13
N SER A 247 -6.11 -9.57 8.27
CA SER A 247 -5.33 -10.52 7.49
C SER A 247 -4.12 -10.98 8.30
N GLY A 248 -3.70 -12.23 8.10
CA GLY A 248 -2.62 -12.84 8.88
C GLY A 248 -3.12 -13.57 10.14
N GLN A 249 -2.36 -13.48 11.23
CA GLN A 249 -2.63 -14.19 12.47
C GLN A 249 -2.32 -13.33 13.71
N SER A 250 -3.11 -13.51 14.77
CA SER A 250 -2.79 -12.99 16.10
C SER A 250 -3.19 -14.00 17.17
N HIS A 251 -2.29 -14.31 18.10
CA HIS A 251 -2.56 -15.13 19.29
C HIS A 251 -3.28 -16.46 18.99
N GLY A 252 -2.85 -17.16 17.93
CA GLY A 252 -3.41 -18.45 17.51
C GLY A 252 -4.72 -18.35 16.71
N ILE A 253 -5.19 -17.14 16.40
CA ILE A 253 -6.36 -16.90 15.55
C ILE A 253 -5.91 -16.42 14.18
N ASP A 254 -6.24 -17.20 13.15
CA ASP A 254 -5.98 -16.91 11.75
C ASP A 254 -7.16 -16.16 11.12
N SER A 255 -6.85 -15.29 10.17
CA SER A 255 -7.84 -14.62 9.32
C SER A 255 -8.26 -15.45 8.11
N VAL A 256 -9.23 -14.93 7.36
CA VAL A 256 -9.57 -15.39 6.01
C VAL A 256 -8.35 -15.24 5.10
N LYS A 257 -8.12 -16.26 4.25
CA LYS A 257 -6.99 -16.33 3.31
C LYS A 257 -7.33 -15.73 1.94
N ASP A 258 -6.30 -15.56 1.11
CA ASP A 258 -6.40 -15.19 -0.32
C ASP A 258 -7.06 -13.81 -0.59
N LEU A 259 -6.85 -12.88 0.34
CA LEU A 259 -7.35 -11.50 0.26
C LEU A 259 -6.58 -10.64 -0.75
N ALA A 260 -5.26 -10.75 -0.75
CA ALA A 260 -4.33 -9.97 -1.58
C ALA A 260 -3.32 -10.90 -2.26
N TYR A 261 -2.76 -10.48 -3.40
CA TYR A 261 -1.69 -11.23 -4.04
C TYR A 261 -0.34 -11.02 -3.35
N THR A 262 -0.06 -9.80 -2.89
CA THR A 262 1.11 -9.54 -2.06
C THR A 262 0.77 -9.91 -0.61
N PRO A 263 1.52 -10.83 0.03
CA PRO A 263 1.23 -11.21 1.40
C PRO A 263 1.31 -10.00 2.34
N VAL A 264 0.18 -9.67 2.96
CA VAL A 264 0.01 -8.54 3.88
C VAL A 264 -0.81 -8.97 5.09
N TRP A 265 -0.36 -8.58 6.27
CA TRP A 265 -1.05 -8.70 7.54
C TRP A 265 -1.54 -7.33 7.96
N ILE A 266 -2.79 -7.26 8.38
CA ILE A 266 -3.44 -6.05 8.88
C ILE A 266 -4.18 -6.46 10.15
N LEU A 267 -3.90 -5.74 11.24
CA LEU A 267 -4.50 -5.97 12.55
C LEU A 267 -5.02 -4.64 13.06
N ASP A 268 -6.31 -4.55 13.37
CA ASP A 268 -6.91 -3.38 14.03
C ASP A 268 -7.01 -3.65 15.53
N VAL A 269 -6.27 -2.87 16.31
CA VAL A 269 -6.05 -3.08 17.74
C VAL A 269 -6.71 -1.95 18.51
N GLU A 270 -7.64 -2.30 19.38
CA GLU A 270 -8.29 -1.39 20.31
C GLU A 270 -7.85 -1.73 21.74
N MET A 271 -7.44 -0.72 22.49
CA MET A 271 -6.78 -0.87 23.78
C MET A 271 -7.40 0.06 24.82
N LYS A 272 -7.82 -0.50 25.96
CA LYS A 272 -8.20 0.28 27.15
C LYS A 272 -6.94 0.89 27.79
N PRO A 273 -7.06 1.95 28.62
CA PRO A 273 -5.92 2.50 29.36
C PRO A 273 -5.10 1.43 30.09
N GLY A 274 -3.79 1.46 29.90
CA GLY A 274 -2.84 0.51 30.50
C GLY A 274 -2.86 -0.91 29.93
N ALA A 275 -3.58 -1.15 28.83
CA ALA A 275 -3.50 -2.43 28.13
C ALA A 275 -2.12 -2.64 27.49
N LYS A 276 -1.68 -3.88 27.41
CA LYS A 276 -0.41 -4.28 26.78
C LYS A 276 -0.64 -5.32 25.70
N VAL A 277 -0.01 -5.15 24.55
CA VAL A 277 -0.08 -6.09 23.43
C VAL A 277 1.33 -6.43 22.97
N THR A 278 1.62 -7.73 22.89
CA THR A 278 2.80 -8.28 22.21
C THR A 278 2.33 -8.98 20.97
N GLN A 279 2.61 -8.44 19.79
CA GLN A 279 2.17 -8.99 18.51
C GLN A 279 3.35 -9.62 17.77
N PRO A 280 3.36 -10.96 17.60
CA PRO A 280 4.29 -11.63 16.70
C PRO A 280 4.08 -11.21 15.24
N LEU A 281 5.17 -11.03 14.50
CA LEU A 281 5.15 -10.72 13.07
C LEU A 281 6.12 -11.67 12.35
N PRO A 282 5.85 -12.01 11.07
CA PRO A 282 6.78 -12.83 10.31
C PRO A 282 8.16 -12.16 10.24
N GLN A 283 9.23 -12.94 10.48
CA GLN A 283 10.59 -12.42 10.45
C GLN A 283 10.95 -11.89 9.06
N GLY A 284 11.69 -10.78 9.00
CA GLY A 284 12.12 -10.17 7.75
C GLY A 284 11.03 -9.39 7.00
N TRP A 285 9.76 -9.49 7.42
CA TRP A 285 8.70 -8.67 6.83
C TRP A 285 8.87 -7.20 7.19
N THR A 286 8.54 -6.32 6.26
CA THR A 286 8.44 -4.88 6.53
C THR A 286 7.20 -4.64 7.38
N ALA A 287 7.32 -3.86 8.46
CA ALA A 287 6.22 -3.62 9.38
C ALA A 287 6.13 -2.16 9.82
N PHE A 288 4.91 -1.71 10.07
CA PHE A 288 4.63 -0.42 10.67
C PHE A 288 3.36 -0.46 11.54
N SER A 289 3.19 0.54 12.40
CA SER A 289 1.98 0.74 13.19
C SER A 289 1.49 2.18 13.08
N TYR A 290 0.22 2.38 12.77
CA TYR A 290 -0.37 3.72 12.65
C TYR A 290 -1.37 3.98 13.78
N VAL A 291 -1.14 5.03 14.56
CA VAL A 291 -2.00 5.40 15.70
C VAL A 291 -3.21 6.18 15.19
N LEU A 292 -4.39 5.56 15.25
CA LEU A 292 -5.67 6.12 14.80
C LEU A 292 -6.26 7.07 15.84
N GLU A 293 -6.23 6.67 17.11
CA GLU A 293 -6.85 7.35 18.23
C GLU A 293 -5.99 7.20 19.50
N GLY A 294 -5.91 8.26 20.30
CA GLY A 294 -5.11 8.29 21.52
C GLY A 294 -3.61 8.27 21.26
N ASP A 295 -2.85 7.91 22.30
CA ASP A 295 -1.40 7.79 22.28
C ASP A 295 -0.99 6.38 22.70
N ALA A 296 0.09 5.87 22.12
CA ALA A 296 0.63 4.55 22.46
C ALA A 296 2.12 4.62 22.77
N TYR A 297 2.59 3.73 23.64
CA TYR A 297 4.01 3.47 23.84
C TYR A 297 4.41 2.25 23.02
N PHE A 298 5.54 2.36 22.32
CA PHE A 298 6.11 1.27 21.51
C PHE A 298 7.47 0.86 22.05
N GLY A 299 7.77 -0.44 22.00
CA GLY A 299 9.00 -1.02 22.54
C GLY A 299 8.95 -1.28 24.04
N GLU A 300 10.05 -1.78 24.60
CA GLU A 300 10.17 -2.17 26.01
C GLU A 300 11.38 -1.51 26.69
N GLY A 301 11.36 -1.47 28.03
CA GLY A 301 12.47 -0.95 28.84
C GLY A 301 12.86 0.48 28.45
N ASP A 302 14.17 0.71 28.31
CA ASP A 302 14.73 2.03 27.98
C ASP A 302 14.45 2.46 26.52
N ALA A 303 14.09 1.53 25.64
CA ALA A 303 13.72 1.81 24.25
C ALA A 303 12.24 2.20 24.08
N ARG A 304 11.46 2.15 25.17
CA ARG A 304 10.04 2.48 25.19
C ARG A 304 9.82 3.94 24.78
N THR A 305 9.09 4.15 23.68
CA THR A 305 8.87 5.46 23.08
C THR A 305 7.38 5.80 23.02
N LYS A 306 6.98 6.96 23.56
CA LYS A 306 5.61 7.47 23.42
C LYS A 306 5.40 8.03 22.01
N VAL A 307 4.32 7.64 21.36
CA VAL A 307 3.94 8.07 20.02
C VAL A 307 2.49 8.55 20.06
N ALA A 308 2.29 9.78 19.58
CA ALA A 308 0.98 10.42 19.59
C ALA A 308 0.11 9.97 18.41
N GLN A 309 -1.18 10.28 18.50
CA GLN A 309 -2.16 10.12 17.42
C GLN A 309 -1.62 10.62 16.05
N TYR A 310 -2.05 9.95 14.98
CA TYR A 310 -1.72 10.25 13.59
C TYR A 310 -0.24 10.11 13.23
N HIS A 311 0.54 9.38 14.03
CA HIS A 311 1.89 8.99 13.68
C HIS A 311 1.93 7.56 13.19
N ASN A 312 2.80 7.34 12.20
CA ASN A 312 3.18 6.03 11.70
C ASN A 312 4.55 5.65 12.28
N VAL A 313 4.61 4.54 13.00
CA VAL A 313 5.82 3.94 13.58
C VAL A 313 6.31 2.86 12.63
N VAL A 314 7.44 3.11 11.97
CA VAL A 314 8.11 2.14 11.11
C VAL A 314 9.11 1.36 11.94
N PHE A 315 9.04 0.04 11.86
CA PHE A 315 9.94 -0.87 12.58
C PHE A 315 11.08 -1.35 11.70
N ASP A 316 12.17 -1.75 12.32
CA ASP A 316 13.18 -2.55 11.64
C ASP A 316 12.66 -3.96 11.32
N GLN A 317 13.31 -4.60 10.33
CA GLN A 317 12.97 -5.97 9.91
C GLN A 317 13.57 -7.04 10.84
N GLU A 318 14.59 -6.67 11.61
CA GLU A 318 15.15 -7.50 12.68
C GLU A 318 14.18 -7.57 13.87
N GLY A 319 14.01 -8.77 14.41
CA GLY A 319 13.03 -9.06 15.45
C GLY A 319 11.75 -9.70 14.92
N ASP A 320 11.00 -10.32 15.82
CA ASP A 320 9.81 -11.13 15.54
C ASP A 320 8.57 -10.67 16.31
N VAL A 321 8.68 -9.66 17.17
CA VAL A 321 7.53 -9.11 17.92
C VAL A 321 7.53 -7.57 17.95
N VAL A 322 6.31 -7.00 18.00
CA VAL A 322 6.08 -5.59 18.32
C VAL A 322 5.37 -5.51 19.66
N HIS A 323 5.90 -4.69 20.56
CA HIS A 323 5.28 -4.40 21.86
C HIS A 323 4.62 -3.04 21.83
N VAL A 324 3.36 -3.01 22.29
CA VAL A 324 2.56 -1.80 22.38
C VAL A 324 1.86 -1.71 23.73
N GLU A 325 1.82 -0.52 24.31
CA GLU A 325 1.11 -0.25 25.55
C GLU A 325 0.30 1.04 25.44
N ALA A 326 -0.96 0.99 25.86
CA ALA A 326 -1.79 2.19 25.99
C ALA A 326 -1.44 2.94 27.28
N ASP A 327 -1.46 4.28 27.24
CA ASP A 327 -1.13 5.09 28.42
C ASP A 327 -2.11 4.77 29.58
N PRO A 328 -1.63 4.31 30.76
CA PRO A 328 -2.49 4.05 31.91
C PRO A 328 -3.24 5.29 32.40
N ALA A 329 -2.72 6.49 32.11
CA ALA A 329 -3.34 7.76 32.46
C ALA A 329 -4.27 8.30 31.35
N ALA A 330 -4.44 7.58 30.23
CA ALA A 330 -5.37 7.99 29.18
C ALA A 330 -6.82 8.01 29.69
N THR A 331 -7.57 9.03 29.27
CA THR A 331 -9.00 9.17 29.60
C THR A 331 -9.91 8.43 28.61
N GLY A 332 -9.38 7.98 27.47
CA GLY A 332 -10.08 7.24 26.43
C GLY A 332 -9.31 6.01 25.97
N SER A 333 -9.90 5.25 25.05
CA SER A 333 -9.23 4.13 24.39
C SER A 333 -8.10 4.62 23.48
N THR A 334 -7.16 3.73 23.23
CA THR A 334 -6.15 3.88 22.18
C THR A 334 -6.47 2.90 21.07
N ARG A 335 -6.46 3.36 19.82
CA ARG A 335 -6.70 2.52 18.65
C ARG A 335 -5.59 2.70 17.64
N LEU A 336 -5.10 1.62 17.09
CA LEU A 336 -4.02 1.60 16.10
C LEU A 336 -4.18 0.42 15.15
N VAL A 337 -3.56 0.52 13.99
CA VAL A 337 -3.37 -0.64 13.11
C VAL A 337 -1.92 -1.08 13.11
N ILE A 338 -1.68 -2.38 13.18
CA ILE A 338 -0.38 -2.99 12.92
C ILE A 338 -0.45 -3.62 11.53
N VAL A 339 0.49 -3.26 10.67
CA VAL A 339 0.55 -3.73 9.28
C VAL A 339 1.93 -4.31 9.01
N ALA A 340 1.99 -5.49 8.40
CA ALA A 340 3.24 -6.12 7.98
C ALA A 340 3.09 -6.74 6.59
N GLY A 341 4.13 -6.72 5.77
CA GLY A 341 4.08 -7.24 4.41
C GLY A 341 5.41 -7.83 3.97
N THR A 342 5.35 -8.80 3.05
CA THR A 342 6.57 -9.36 2.45
C THR A 342 7.25 -8.28 1.61
N PRO A 343 8.49 -7.86 1.91
CA PRO A 343 9.21 -6.92 1.07
C PRO A 343 9.43 -7.52 -0.32
N LEU A 344 9.25 -6.70 -1.34
CA LEU A 344 9.54 -7.07 -2.72
C LEU A 344 10.91 -6.52 -3.11
N ASP A 345 11.78 -7.40 -3.61
CA ASP A 345 13.07 -7.04 -4.19
C ASP A 345 12.87 -6.67 -5.67
N GLN A 346 12.31 -5.48 -5.90
CA GLN A 346 12.05 -4.95 -7.23
C GLN A 346 12.11 -3.43 -7.26
N GLU A 347 12.40 -2.87 -8.43
CA GLU A 347 12.34 -1.43 -8.64
C GLU A 347 10.89 -0.94 -8.57
N ILE A 348 10.67 0.18 -7.87
CA ILE A 348 9.38 0.86 -7.78
C ILE A 348 9.48 2.19 -8.52
N VAL A 349 8.82 2.27 -9.68
CA VAL A 349 8.66 3.50 -10.45
C VAL A 349 7.19 3.91 -10.40
N GLN A 350 6.91 4.95 -9.64
CA GLN A 350 5.56 5.49 -9.45
C GLN A 350 5.42 6.86 -10.13
N TYR A 351 4.36 7.01 -10.91
CA TYR A 351 3.92 8.30 -11.44
C TYR A 351 2.41 8.42 -11.29
N GLY A 352 1.97 9.17 -10.27
CA GLY A 352 0.58 9.28 -9.90
C GLY A 352 -0.05 7.90 -9.65
N PRO A 353 -1.09 7.51 -10.41
CA PRO A 353 -1.81 6.26 -10.23
C PRO A 353 -1.11 4.99 -10.75
N PHE A 354 0.02 5.13 -11.45
CA PHE A 354 0.68 4.01 -12.12
C PHE A 354 1.97 3.64 -11.41
N VAL A 355 2.09 2.37 -11.02
CA VAL A 355 3.24 1.83 -10.28
C VAL A 355 3.80 0.60 -11.00
N LEU A 356 4.91 0.79 -11.71
CA LEU A 356 5.57 -0.23 -12.52
C LEU A 356 7.05 -0.35 -12.13
N ASN A 357 7.78 -1.27 -12.75
CA ASN A 357 9.20 -1.50 -12.44
C ASN A 357 10.18 -0.76 -13.36
N SER A 358 9.71 0.13 -14.24
CA SER A 358 10.58 0.98 -15.06
C SER A 358 9.87 2.25 -15.53
N LYS A 359 10.64 3.27 -15.93
CA LYS A 359 10.11 4.51 -16.51
C LYS A 359 9.34 4.24 -17.80
N GLU A 360 9.86 3.36 -18.65
CA GLU A 360 9.23 2.94 -19.91
C GLU A 360 7.88 2.28 -19.63
N GLY A 361 7.78 1.44 -18.59
CA GLY A 361 6.53 0.81 -18.17
C GLY A 361 5.48 1.82 -17.73
N VAL A 362 5.89 2.83 -16.96
CA VAL A 362 5.00 3.94 -16.56
C VAL A 362 4.57 4.78 -17.76
N TYR A 363 5.48 5.13 -18.68
CA TYR A 363 5.13 5.87 -19.90
C TYR A 363 4.15 5.07 -20.76
N LYS A 364 4.37 3.76 -20.90
CA LYS A 364 3.42 2.88 -21.59
C LYS A 364 2.05 2.89 -20.91
N ALA A 365 1.99 2.86 -19.57
CA ALA A 365 0.73 2.93 -18.83
C ALA A 365 -0.05 4.22 -19.09
N LEU A 366 0.65 5.36 -19.13
CA LEU A 366 0.05 6.64 -19.52
C LEU A 366 -0.54 6.59 -20.93
N MET A 367 0.21 6.06 -21.90
CA MET A 367 -0.25 5.94 -23.29
C MET A 367 -1.44 4.97 -23.41
N ASP A 368 -1.39 3.83 -22.73
CA ASP A 368 -2.46 2.82 -22.70
C ASP A 368 -3.75 3.43 -22.13
N TYR A 369 -3.67 4.20 -21.05
CA TYR A 369 -4.83 4.89 -20.48
C TYR A 369 -5.41 5.95 -21.44
N GLN A 370 -4.55 6.78 -22.03
CA GLN A 370 -4.97 7.84 -22.97
C GLN A 370 -5.57 7.30 -24.27
N SER A 371 -5.11 6.13 -24.72
CA SER A 371 -5.56 5.49 -25.96
C SER A 371 -6.63 4.42 -25.75
N TYR A 372 -7.07 4.20 -24.50
CA TYR A 372 -8.03 3.15 -24.15
C TYR A 372 -7.59 1.76 -24.61
N ALA A 373 -6.36 1.36 -24.28
CA ALA A 373 -5.75 0.12 -24.74
C ALA A 373 -5.12 -0.69 -23.60
N ASN A 374 -4.86 -1.97 -23.85
CA ASN A 374 -4.04 -2.85 -23.01
C ASN A 374 -4.40 -2.85 -21.51
N GLY A 375 -5.69 -2.83 -21.18
CA GLY A 375 -6.20 -2.79 -19.80
C GLY A 375 -7.25 -1.71 -19.62
N PHE A 376 -7.22 -0.69 -20.46
CA PHE A 376 -8.10 0.46 -20.38
C PHE A 376 -9.15 0.54 -21.49
N GLU A 377 -9.39 -0.55 -22.21
CA GLU A 377 -10.34 -0.60 -23.34
C GLU A 377 -11.75 -0.15 -22.91
N ARG A 378 -12.16 -0.52 -21.69
CA ARG A 378 -13.47 -0.18 -21.11
C ARG A 378 -13.55 1.25 -20.58
N ALA A 379 -12.43 1.95 -20.45
CA ALA A 379 -12.44 3.35 -20.02
C ALA A 379 -12.96 4.28 -21.11
N LYS A 380 -13.03 3.80 -22.36
CA LYS A 380 -13.59 4.56 -23.48
C LYS A 380 -15.08 4.78 -23.24
N ASP A 381 -15.49 6.04 -23.18
CA ASP A 381 -16.88 6.48 -22.97
C ASP A 381 -17.51 6.03 -21.64
N TRP A 382 -16.73 5.42 -20.74
CA TRP A 382 -17.21 5.06 -19.41
C TRP A 382 -17.21 6.27 -18.49
N GLN A 383 -18.25 6.34 -17.67
CA GLN A 383 -18.35 7.27 -16.56
C GLN A 383 -19.10 6.58 -15.42
N SER A 384 -18.62 6.69 -14.19
CA SER A 384 -19.38 6.18 -13.05
C SER A 384 -20.67 6.97 -12.85
N GLU A 385 -21.71 6.31 -12.35
CA GLU A 385 -22.94 6.97 -11.91
C GLU A 385 -22.68 7.77 -10.62
N ILE A 386 -21.90 7.19 -9.69
CA ILE A 386 -21.62 7.80 -8.39
C ILE A 386 -20.76 9.06 -8.50
N GLY A 387 -19.82 9.11 -9.45
CA GLY A 387 -18.92 10.24 -9.67
C GLY A 387 -19.58 11.43 -10.38
N LYS A 388 -20.75 11.25 -11.01
CA LYS A 388 -21.50 12.36 -11.65
C LYS A 388 -21.91 13.44 -10.65
N THR A 389 -22.15 13.06 -9.40
CA THR A 389 -22.61 13.94 -8.32
C THR A 389 -21.63 15.09 -8.00
N MET A 390 -20.38 15.01 -8.47
CA MET A 390 -19.34 16.00 -8.25
C MET A 390 -19.16 16.99 -9.41
N LYS A 391 -19.92 16.86 -10.50
CA LYS A 391 -19.88 17.80 -11.64
C LYS A 391 -20.84 18.98 -11.41
N HIS A 392 -20.43 19.95 -10.60
CA HIS A 392 -21.07 21.28 -10.53
C HIS A 392 -20.04 22.40 -10.54
#